data_AF-A0A2G6KHZ9-F1
#
_entry.id   AF-A0A2G6KHZ9-F1
#
_cell.length_a   1.000
_cell.length_b   1.000
_cell.length_c   1.000
_cell.angle_alpha   90.00
_cell.angle_beta   90.00
_cell.angle_gamma   90.00
#
_symmetry.space_group_name_H-M   'P 1'
#
loop_
_entity.id
_entity.type
_entity.pdbx_description
1 polymer ?
#
loop_
_entity_poly.entity_id
_entity_poly.type
_entity_poly.pdbx_seq_one_letter_code
_entity_poly.pdbx_strand_id
1 'polypeptide(L)'
;MKYLPFLPKFICTGRKFILPSRWFSRRTLSFFIDRVLSFVVRWMIYMALAVLLAAAFLNIQYGIDHISMIAVFSVDEAFAIQLVSQNLQQNRLDPQGFYNYGYFYHSLVFYTAAFLGNLGYKIDGRLLAYLFRWISLASYGLLLFLGYKLTKLLTRDRLFSLCTTLFLASVPGVYSWAQQTHPDMLQAVLVTAAAYVACRRHNLIHVIGATLIAGLAFSTKYTGIFIFPFVVLPYLFSEIEREHQKNGTFQLKDWGKMLYIAIGMSVVFVSVWLITNPTVLQNSSEVLKDILFEKRHVSWGDGRAEPKNPLLWLSLLFHQFGVAGSMLLLLGIAVLIGVLIKKTFRRRSLFCDPVERNLLMLLLYSSTGLAYLMFQVNLRQDRYILHLIPILVVLGFVGLYRCIHDSAILKKRKNLFSVALLVIILPLCPATIQTQQDASHKYEHQYLKATTWIEEHYPPDTHILADNYSYRSPRLSQFMYVWGVEPEALEYAQPKLIIINKTLSGRWSWKKTGTKYHRMPLCMKIPRLSSLRILEKMRPANSRSPHHKLL
;
A
#
# COMPACT_ATOMS: atom_id res chain seq x y z
N MET A 1 38.16 -7.86 -7.66
CA MET A 1 39.52 -7.47 -7.25
C MET A 1 40.35 -7.15 -8.48
N LYS A 2 40.60 -5.86 -8.75
CA LYS A 2 41.56 -5.27 -9.71
C LYS A 2 41.12 -3.81 -9.84
N TYR A 3 41.59 -2.93 -8.97
CA TYR A 3 41.64 -1.46 -9.10
C TYR A 3 42.07 -0.88 -7.74
N LEU A 4 43.37 -1.02 -7.43
CA LEU A 4 44.08 -0.18 -6.47
C LEU A 4 45.14 0.56 -7.29
N PRO A 5 44.86 1.79 -7.77
CA PRO A 5 45.87 2.56 -8.47
C PRO A 5 46.67 3.39 -7.44
N PHE A 6 47.97 3.48 -7.65
CA PHE A 6 48.93 4.39 -7.00
C PHE A 6 49.25 4.13 -5.53
N LEU A 7 50.08 3.11 -5.28
CA LEU A 7 51.17 3.26 -4.32
C LEU A 7 52.39 3.81 -5.08
N PRO A 8 52.95 4.98 -4.72
CA PRO A 8 54.17 5.47 -5.33
C PRO A 8 55.31 4.48 -5.05
N LYS A 9 56.11 4.14 -6.08
CA LYS A 9 57.41 3.47 -5.89
C LYS A 9 58.30 4.39 -5.04
N PHE A 10 58.48 4.05 -3.77
CA PHE A 10 59.45 4.72 -2.91
C PHE A 10 60.86 4.23 -3.28
N ILE A 11 61.62 5.10 -3.94
CA ILE A 11 63.04 4.93 -4.18
C ILE A 11 63.76 5.27 -2.87
N CYS A 12 64.38 4.28 -2.23
CA CYS A 12 65.20 4.45 -1.03
C CYS A 12 66.57 5.06 -1.38
N THR A 13 66.65 6.39 -1.41
CA THR A 13 67.92 7.12 -1.32
C THR A 13 68.06 7.71 0.08
N GLY A 14 69.16 7.43 0.78
CA GLY A 14 69.43 7.73 2.19
C GLY A 14 69.52 9.20 2.59
N ARG A 15 68.48 10.01 2.34
CA ARG A 15 68.29 11.33 2.95
C ARG A 15 67.34 11.22 4.12
N LYS A 16 67.70 11.85 5.26
CA LYS A 16 66.87 11.99 6.47
C LYS A 16 65.41 12.32 6.07
N PHE A 17 64.51 11.38 6.33
CA PHE A 17 63.07 11.53 6.13
C PHE A 17 62.54 12.51 7.19
N ILE A 18 62.66 13.81 6.91
CA ILE A 18 61.86 14.82 7.62
C ILE A 18 60.45 14.64 7.05
N LEU A 19 59.64 13.78 7.69
CA LEU A 19 58.21 13.68 7.41
C LEU A 19 57.65 15.10 7.51
N PRO A 20 57.14 15.68 6.41
CA PRO A 20 56.63 17.03 6.46
C PRO A 20 55.36 17.02 7.32
N SER A 21 55.49 17.45 8.58
CA SER A 21 54.42 17.52 9.59
C SER A 21 53.22 18.40 9.19
N ARG A 22 53.26 19.00 7.98
CA ARG A 22 52.20 19.79 7.37
C ARG A 22 51.30 19.03 6.39
N TRP A 23 51.52 17.73 6.13
CA TRP A 23 50.76 17.00 5.10
C TRP A 23 49.35 16.56 5.49
N PHE A 24 49.00 16.56 6.78
CA PHE A 24 47.61 16.39 7.20
C PHE A 24 46.99 17.74 7.56
N SER A 25 46.65 18.52 6.53
CA SER A 25 45.80 19.68 6.76
C SER A 25 44.46 19.21 7.34
N ARG A 26 43.91 19.93 8.33
CA ARG A 26 42.59 19.61 8.94
C ARG A 26 41.49 19.37 7.90
N ARG A 27 41.60 20.00 6.72
CA ARG A 27 40.69 19.82 5.58
C ARG A 27 40.77 18.41 4.97
N THR A 28 41.97 17.87 4.75
CA THR A 28 42.14 16.51 4.23
C THR A 28 41.58 15.45 5.18
N LEU A 29 41.82 15.61 6.49
CA LEU A 29 41.29 14.71 7.50
C LEU A 29 39.75 14.75 7.56
N SER A 30 39.16 15.96 7.59
CA SER A 30 37.69 16.13 7.58
C SER A 30 37.05 15.48 6.36
N PHE A 31 37.65 15.67 5.18
CA PHE A 31 37.14 15.10 3.94
C PHE A 31 37.20 13.58 3.90
N PHE A 32 38.28 13.00 4.44
CA PHE A 32 38.42 11.54 4.56
C PHE A 32 37.36 10.97 5.52
N ILE A 33 37.21 11.58 6.70
CA ILE A 33 36.19 11.19 7.69
C ILE A 33 34.79 11.24 7.08
N ASP A 34 34.45 12.31 6.35
CA ASP A 34 33.16 12.47 5.69
C ASP A 34 32.87 11.38 4.66
N ARG A 35 33.87 10.97 3.88
CA ARG A 35 33.73 9.90 2.89
C ARG A 35 33.55 8.54 3.54
N VAL A 36 34.35 8.23 4.57
CA VAL A 36 34.27 6.97 5.32
C VAL A 36 32.92 6.88 6.03
N LEU A 37 32.50 7.96 6.71
CA LEU A 37 31.21 8.02 7.39
C LEU A 37 30.04 7.83 6.41
N SER A 38 30.05 8.53 5.28
CA SER A 38 29.02 8.36 4.24
C SER A 38 29.00 6.92 3.68
N PHE A 39 30.17 6.29 3.52
CA PHE A 39 30.25 4.90 3.10
C PHE A 39 29.64 3.94 4.12
N VAL A 40 30.02 4.07 5.41
CA VAL A 40 29.49 3.22 6.50
C VAL A 40 27.97 3.39 6.63
N VAL A 41 27.46 4.62 6.66
CA VAL A 41 26.01 4.89 6.76
C VAL A 41 25.25 4.25 5.60
N ARG A 42 25.78 4.34 4.36
CA ARG A 42 25.14 3.66 3.20
C ARG A 42 25.10 2.15 3.38
N TRP A 43 26.19 1.54 3.84
CA TRP A 43 26.24 0.10 4.09
C TRP A 43 25.24 -0.33 5.16
N MET A 44 25.15 0.40 6.27
CA MET A 44 24.17 0.14 7.31
C MET A 44 22.73 0.20 6.77
N ILE A 45 22.42 1.21 5.94
CA ILE A 45 21.11 1.31 5.30
C ILE A 45 20.84 0.13 4.38
N TYR A 46 21.79 -0.26 3.52
CA TYR A 46 21.61 -1.41 2.64
C TYR A 46 21.41 -2.72 3.40
N MET A 47 22.17 -2.94 4.48
CA MET A 47 22.00 -4.10 5.34
C MET A 47 20.62 -4.11 6.01
N ALA A 48 20.17 -2.97 6.55
CA ALA A 48 18.84 -2.87 7.16
C ALA A 48 17.71 -3.12 6.15
N LEU A 49 17.80 -2.55 4.93
CA LEU A 49 16.87 -2.82 3.84
C LEU A 49 16.86 -4.29 3.42
N ALA A 50 18.04 -4.91 3.33
CA ALA A 50 18.17 -6.32 3.00
C ALA A 50 17.53 -7.22 4.08
N VAL A 51 17.73 -6.91 5.36
CA VAL A 51 17.10 -7.62 6.48
C VAL A 51 15.58 -7.49 6.44
N LEU A 52 15.04 -6.30 6.19
CA LEU A 52 13.59 -6.09 6.05
C LEU A 52 13.02 -6.90 4.88
N LEU A 53 13.64 -6.85 3.71
CA LEU A 53 13.19 -7.61 2.53
C LEU A 53 13.30 -9.12 2.75
N ALA A 54 14.37 -9.60 3.37
CA ALA A 54 14.55 -11.01 3.68
C ALA A 54 13.50 -11.50 4.70
N ALA A 55 13.25 -10.73 5.76
CA ALA A 55 12.22 -11.05 6.74
C ALA A 55 10.82 -11.07 6.12
N ALA A 56 10.48 -10.08 5.27
CA ALA A 56 9.20 -10.07 4.56
C ALA A 56 9.07 -11.26 3.61
N PHE A 57 10.13 -11.62 2.88
CA PHE A 57 10.16 -12.80 2.02
C PHE A 57 9.94 -14.11 2.80
N LEU A 58 10.61 -14.27 3.94
CA LEU A 58 10.41 -15.46 4.79
C LEU A 58 8.98 -15.56 5.31
N ASN A 59 8.27 -14.45 5.47
CA ASN A 59 6.93 -14.43 6.04
C ASN A 59 5.80 -14.76 5.04
N ILE A 60 6.02 -14.59 3.72
CA ILE A 60 4.95 -14.82 2.73
C ILE A 60 4.45 -16.27 2.73
N GLN A 61 5.26 -17.21 3.22
CA GLN A 61 4.90 -18.63 3.28
C GLN A 61 4.03 -19.02 4.49
N TYR A 62 3.86 -18.14 5.50
CA TYR A 62 3.14 -18.54 6.71
C TYR A 62 1.62 -18.52 6.54
N GLY A 63 1.00 -19.65 6.87
CA GLY A 63 -0.45 -19.82 6.88
C GLY A 63 -1.09 -19.83 5.49
N ILE A 64 -0.47 -20.51 4.53
CA ILE A 64 -0.99 -20.71 3.16
C ILE A 64 -1.22 -22.18 2.80
N ASP A 65 -1.11 -23.08 3.77
CA ASP A 65 -1.13 -24.52 3.56
C ASP A 65 -2.48 -25.01 3.08
N HIS A 66 -3.55 -24.37 3.55
CA HIS A 66 -4.91 -24.60 3.08
C HIS A 66 -5.71 -23.29 3.04
N ILE A 67 -6.68 -23.19 2.13
CA ILE A 67 -7.51 -21.99 1.99
C ILE A 67 -8.34 -21.70 3.25
N SER A 68 -8.76 -22.75 3.97
CA SER A 68 -9.40 -22.61 5.27
C SER A 68 -8.46 -21.96 6.29
N MET A 69 -7.16 -22.26 6.26
CA MET A 69 -6.19 -21.64 7.16
C MET A 69 -5.97 -20.17 6.82
N ILE A 70 -5.93 -19.84 5.54
CA ILE A 70 -5.85 -18.45 5.06
C ILE A 70 -7.06 -17.65 5.56
N ALA A 71 -8.27 -18.20 5.44
CA ALA A 71 -9.52 -17.53 5.82
C ALA A 71 -9.58 -17.16 7.31
N VAL A 72 -8.83 -17.86 8.17
CA VAL A 72 -8.70 -17.56 9.61
C VAL A 72 -8.04 -16.20 9.84
N PHE A 73 -7.05 -15.85 9.01
CA PHE A 73 -6.26 -14.63 9.15
C PHE A 73 -6.76 -13.50 8.25
N SER A 74 -7.28 -13.85 7.07
CA SER A 74 -7.81 -12.88 6.11
C SER A 74 -8.84 -13.54 5.20
N VAL A 75 -10.10 -13.19 5.39
CA VAL A 75 -11.19 -13.60 4.50
C VAL A 75 -11.01 -12.98 3.11
N ASP A 76 -10.51 -11.74 3.04
CA ASP A 76 -10.21 -11.05 1.77
C ASP A 76 -9.19 -11.85 0.94
N GLU A 77 -8.15 -12.39 1.58
CA GLU A 77 -7.14 -13.22 0.91
C GLU A 77 -7.72 -14.54 0.42
N ALA A 78 -8.46 -15.25 1.27
CA ALA A 78 -9.11 -16.51 0.88
C ALA A 78 -10.09 -16.30 -0.28
N PHE A 79 -10.88 -15.22 -0.24
CA PHE A 79 -11.81 -14.85 -1.29
C PHE A 79 -11.08 -14.56 -2.61
N ALA A 80 -10.01 -13.76 -2.60
CA ALA A 80 -9.23 -13.47 -3.80
C ALA A 80 -8.67 -14.74 -4.47
N ILE A 81 -8.22 -15.70 -3.67
CA ILE A 81 -7.73 -17.01 -4.15
C ILE A 81 -8.87 -17.84 -4.75
N GLN A 82 -10.02 -17.91 -4.08
CA GLN A 82 -11.19 -18.63 -4.61
C GLN A 82 -11.65 -18.04 -5.94
N LEU A 83 -11.73 -16.71 -6.02
CA LEU A 83 -12.14 -15.99 -7.21
C LEU A 83 -11.23 -16.30 -8.40
N VAL A 84 -9.91 -16.20 -8.24
CA VAL A 84 -8.95 -16.51 -9.32
C VAL A 84 -8.97 -18.01 -9.67
N SER A 85 -9.10 -18.89 -8.67
CA SER A 85 -9.22 -20.34 -8.89
C SER A 85 -10.43 -20.68 -9.77
N GLN A 86 -11.61 -20.14 -9.45
CA GLN A 86 -12.82 -20.34 -10.25
C GLN A 86 -12.67 -19.77 -11.66
N ASN A 87 -12.04 -18.60 -11.78
CA ASN A 87 -11.79 -17.97 -13.07
C ASN A 87 -10.85 -18.78 -13.95
N LEU A 88 -9.80 -19.38 -13.38
CA LEU A 88 -8.92 -20.31 -14.09
C LEU A 88 -9.68 -21.57 -14.54
N GLN A 89 -10.54 -22.13 -13.68
CA GLN A 89 -11.37 -23.29 -14.03
C GLN A 89 -12.35 -22.98 -15.18
N GLN A 90 -12.88 -21.77 -15.22
CA GLN A 90 -13.85 -21.32 -16.23
C GLN A 90 -13.20 -20.64 -17.43
N ASN A 91 -11.87 -20.48 -17.42
CA ASN A 91 -11.08 -19.72 -18.39
C ASN A 91 -11.69 -18.34 -18.72
N ARG A 92 -12.11 -17.59 -17.68
CA ARG A 92 -12.69 -16.26 -17.82
C ARG A 92 -12.21 -15.33 -16.72
N LEU A 93 -12.06 -14.04 -17.04
CA LEU A 93 -11.73 -12.99 -16.07
C LEU A 93 -13.00 -12.25 -15.67
N ASP A 94 -13.66 -12.74 -14.63
CA ASP A 94 -14.91 -12.18 -14.10
C ASP A 94 -14.75 -11.86 -12.60
N PRO A 95 -15.01 -10.64 -12.13
CA PRO A 95 -15.03 -10.32 -10.71
C PRO A 95 -16.19 -10.96 -9.93
N GLN A 96 -17.16 -11.60 -10.61
CA GLN A 96 -18.25 -12.38 -10.01
C GLN A 96 -19.06 -11.64 -8.93
N GLY A 97 -19.33 -10.35 -9.15
CA GLY A 97 -20.07 -9.53 -8.18
C GLY A 97 -19.19 -8.84 -7.14
N PHE A 98 -17.86 -8.88 -7.27
CA PHE A 98 -16.93 -8.16 -6.40
C PHE A 98 -16.26 -7.01 -7.17
N TYR A 99 -17.01 -5.92 -7.37
CA TYR A 99 -16.58 -4.77 -8.17
C TYR A 99 -16.02 -3.61 -7.33
N ASN A 100 -15.90 -3.78 -6.02
CA ASN A 100 -15.40 -2.76 -5.09
C ASN A 100 -13.93 -2.40 -5.29
N TYR A 101 -13.14 -3.30 -5.87
CA TYR A 101 -11.77 -3.03 -6.32
C TYR A 101 -11.68 -3.00 -7.84
N GLY A 102 -10.57 -2.46 -8.33
CA GLY A 102 -10.19 -2.72 -9.71
C GLY A 102 -9.65 -4.15 -9.86
N TYR A 103 -9.83 -4.73 -11.03
CA TYR A 103 -9.56 -6.14 -11.30
C TYR A 103 -8.13 -6.42 -11.78
N PHE A 104 -7.29 -5.40 -11.92
CA PHE A 104 -5.93 -5.54 -12.43
C PHE A 104 -5.04 -6.44 -11.55
N TYR A 105 -5.13 -6.33 -10.23
CA TYR A 105 -4.36 -7.17 -9.29
C TYR A 105 -4.67 -8.67 -9.45
N HIS A 106 -5.96 -9.01 -9.53
CA HIS A 106 -6.42 -10.38 -9.76
C HIS A 106 -6.04 -10.88 -11.16
N SER A 107 -6.13 -10.01 -12.17
CA SER A 107 -5.75 -10.34 -13.55
C SER A 107 -4.27 -10.69 -13.67
N LEU A 108 -3.37 -9.99 -12.95
CA LEU A 108 -1.95 -10.32 -12.93
C LEU A 108 -1.72 -11.74 -12.38
N VAL A 109 -2.39 -12.13 -11.30
CA VAL A 109 -2.28 -13.48 -10.75
C VAL A 109 -2.88 -14.51 -11.69
N PHE A 110 -4.05 -14.26 -12.27
CA PHE A 110 -4.66 -15.15 -13.25
C PHE A 110 -3.71 -15.46 -14.41
N TYR A 111 -3.16 -14.44 -15.07
CA TYR A 111 -2.27 -14.65 -16.22
C TYR A 111 -0.94 -15.31 -15.81
N THR A 112 -0.41 -14.97 -14.64
CA THR A 112 0.83 -15.60 -14.12
C THR A 112 0.58 -17.09 -13.82
N ALA A 113 -0.53 -17.41 -13.17
CA ALA A 113 -0.91 -18.79 -12.87
C ALA A 113 -1.19 -19.60 -14.15
N ALA A 114 -1.90 -19.02 -15.12
CA ALA A 114 -2.13 -19.65 -16.42
C ALA A 114 -0.82 -19.94 -17.16
N PHE A 115 0.12 -18.99 -17.15
CA PHE A 115 1.45 -19.19 -17.73
C PHE A 115 2.23 -20.33 -17.04
N LEU A 116 2.23 -20.38 -15.71
CA LEU A 116 2.86 -21.48 -14.96
C LEU A 116 2.17 -22.83 -15.22
N GLY A 117 0.85 -22.84 -15.38
CA GLY A 117 0.09 -24.03 -15.75
C GLY A 117 0.52 -24.59 -17.10
N ASN A 118 0.75 -23.71 -18.08
CA ASN A 118 1.29 -24.08 -19.39
C ASN A 118 2.72 -24.63 -19.33
N LEU A 119 3.48 -24.32 -18.27
CA LEU A 119 4.80 -24.91 -17.99
C LEU A 119 4.72 -26.22 -17.19
N GLY A 120 3.51 -26.73 -16.92
CA GLY A 120 3.30 -28.01 -16.22
C GLY A 120 3.21 -27.90 -14.69
N TYR A 121 3.15 -26.69 -14.12
CA TYR A 121 2.95 -26.52 -12.68
C TYR A 121 1.50 -26.82 -12.29
N LYS A 122 1.29 -27.54 -11.19
CA LYS A 122 -0.05 -27.73 -10.60
C LYS A 122 -0.55 -26.42 -10.02
N ILE A 123 -1.67 -25.93 -10.52
CA ILE A 123 -2.30 -24.69 -10.03
C ILE A 123 -3.31 -25.03 -8.93
N ASP A 124 -2.91 -24.79 -7.68
CA ASP A 124 -3.76 -24.95 -6.50
C ASP A 124 -3.84 -23.66 -5.67
N GLY A 125 -4.68 -23.67 -4.63
CA GLY A 125 -4.89 -22.49 -3.78
C GLY A 125 -3.61 -22.00 -3.09
N ARG A 126 -2.67 -22.89 -2.79
CA ARG A 126 -1.39 -22.54 -2.17
C ARG A 126 -0.50 -21.78 -3.14
N LEU A 127 -0.39 -22.26 -4.38
CA LEU A 127 0.36 -21.54 -5.41
C LEU A 127 -0.26 -20.16 -5.68
N LEU A 128 -1.58 -20.07 -5.79
CA LEU A 128 -2.27 -18.79 -5.97
C LEU A 128 -2.01 -17.81 -4.82
N ALA A 129 -2.09 -18.27 -3.57
CA ALA A 129 -1.74 -17.47 -2.39
C ALA A 129 -0.29 -16.96 -2.46
N TYR A 130 0.64 -17.84 -2.86
CA TYR A 130 2.04 -17.48 -3.01
C TYR A 130 2.24 -16.42 -4.10
N LEU A 131 1.57 -16.55 -5.26
CA LEU A 131 1.64 -15.57 -6.35
C LEU A 131 1.11 -14.20 -5.92
N PHE A 132 -0.03 -14.15 -5.22
CA PHE A 132 -0.57 -12.89 -4.70
C PHE A 132 0.41 -12.19 -3.75
N ARG A 133 0.91 -12.90 -2.73
CA ARG A 133 1.86 -12.35 -1.77
C ARG A 133 3.19 -11.99 -2.42
N TRP A 134 3.63 -12.74 -3.42
CA TRP A 134 4.83 -12.42 -4.20
C TRP A 134 4.67 -11.12 -4.99
N ILE A 135 3.52 -10.88 -5.61
CA ILE A 135 3.22 -9.58 -6.26
C ILE A 135 3.22 -8.46 -5.22
N SER A 136 2.64 -8.65 -4.04
CA SER A 136 2.68 -7.66 -2.95
C SER A 136 4.11 -7.35 -2.49
N LEU A 137 4.96 -8.37 -2.35
CA LEU A 137 6.36 -8.23 -1.95
C LEU A 137 7.22 -7.59 -3.04
N ALA A 138 7.03 -7.99 -4.31
CA ALA A 138 7.66 -7.36 -5.45
C ALA A 138 7.26 -5.88 -5.57
N SER A 139 5.98 -5.58 -5.29
CA SER A 139 5.49 -4.21 -5.21
C SER A 139 6.17 -3.45 -4.08
N TYR A 140 6.36 -4.03 -2.90
CA TYR A 140 7.13 -3.41 -1.82
C TYR A 140 8.55 -3.06 -2.24
N GLY A 141 9.31 -3.99 -2.82
CA GLY A 141 10.65 -3.72 -3.33
C GLY A 141 10.68 -2.59 -4.38
N LEU A 142 9.73 -2.62 -5.33
CA LEU A 142 9.60 -1.58 -6.35
C LEU A 142 9.20 -0.22 -5.75
N LEU A 143 8.37 -0.20 -4.71
CA LEU A 143 7.97 1.01 -3.99
C LEU A 143 9.18 1.69 -3.34
N LEU A 144 10.04 0.91 -2.68
CA LEU A 144 11.27 1.40 -2.08
C LEU A 144 12.21 1.98 -3.13
N PHE A 145 12.36 1.29 -4.27
CA PHE A 145 13.15 1.80 -5.38
C PHE A 145 12.60 3.11 -5.96
N LEU A 146 11.28 3.20 -6.15
CA LEU A 146 10.63 4.41 -6.64
C LEU A 146 10.71 5.56 -5.63
N GLY A 147 10.55 5.28 -4.34
CA GLY A 147 10.75 6.25 -3.25
C GLY A 147 12.17 6.82 -3.25
N TYR A 148 13.18 5.95 -3.42
CA TYR A 148 14.57 6.36 -3.61
C TYR A 148 14.73 7.26 -4.84
N LYS A 149 14.20 6.84 -6.00
CA LYS A 149 14.35 7.58 -7.27
C LYS A 149 13.66 8.93 -7.24
N LEU A 150 12.46 9.01 -6.67
CA LEU A 150 11.68 10.23 -6.54
C LEU A 150 12.36 11.21 -5.58
N THR A 151 12.81 10.74 -4.41
CA THR A 151 13.57 11.60 -3.48
C THR A 151 14.86 12.10 -4.10
N LYS A 152 15.58 11.23 -4.83
CA LYS A 152 16.84 11.59 -5.50
C LYS A 152 16.62 12.59 -6.61
N LEU A 153 15.51 12.49 -7.34
CA LEU A 153 15.14 13.47 -8.36
C LEU A 153 14.96 14.86 -7.75
N LEU A 154 14.30 14.94 -6.59
CA LEU A 154 13.95 16.21 -5.93
C LEU A 154 15.11 16.82 -5.12
N THR A 155 15.96 15.99 -4.51
CA THR A 155 17.06 16.45 -3.63
C THR A 155 18.43 16.45 -4.30
N ARG A 156 18.61 15.62 -5.34
CA ARG A 156 19.91 15.24 -5.94
C ARG A 156 20.89 14.61 -4.96
N ASP A 157 20.44 14.21 -3.76
CA ASP A 157 21.29 13.60 -2.75
C ASP A 157 21.03 12.11 -2.59
N ARG A 158 22.09 11.30 -2.73
CA ARG A 158 21.98 9.84 -2.65
C ARG A 158 21.78 9.34 -1.22
N LEU A 159 22.51 9.88 -0.25
CA LEU A 159 22.50 9.40 1.11
C LEU A 159 21.14 9.68 1.77
N PHE A 160 20.68 10.90 1.59
CA PHE A 160 19.40 11.37 2.08
C PHE A 160 18.24 10.57 1.47
N SER A 161 18.29 10.30 0.17
CA SER A 161 17.31 9.43 -0.49
C SER A 161 17.31 8.00 0.06
N LEU A 162 18.47 7.47 0.46
CA LEU A 162 18.57 6.16 1.13
C LEU A 162 17.93 6.20 2.53
N CYS A 163 18.16 7.26 3.30
CA CYS A 163 17.47 7.45 4.60
C CYS A 163 15.94 7.51 4.43
N THR A 164 15.44 8.25 3.44
CA THR A 164 14.00 8.29 3.11
C THR A 164 13.46 6.91 2.76
N THR A 165 14.23 6.14 1.98
CA THR A 165 13.85 4.77 1.58
C THR A 165 13.81 3.83 2.76
N LEU A 166 14.79 3.89 3.66
CA LEU A 166 14.80 3.10 4.88
C LEU A 166 13.62 3.46 5.79
N PHE A 167 13.32 4.75 5.95
CA PHE A 167 12.17 5.18 6.74
C PHE A 167 10.86 4.67 6.15
N LEU A 168 10.68 4.73 4.83
CA LEU A 168 9.52 4.16 4.15
C LEU A 168 9.42 2.64 4.33
N ALA A 169 10.56 1.94 4.27
CA ALA A 169 10.64 0.50 4.47
C ALA A 169 10.22 0.08 5.90
N SER A 170 10.53 0.92 6.88
CA SER A 170 10.25 0.70 8.31
C SER A 170 8.87 1.22 8.76
N VAL A 171 7.93 1.45 7.84
CA VAL A 171 6.54 1.76 8.21
C VAL A 171 5.77 0.45 8.41
N PRO A 172 5.23 0.15 9.61
CA PRO A 172 4.59 -1.13 9.90
C PRO A 172 3.46 -1.52 8.96
N GLY A 173 2.57 -0.59 8.58
CA GLY A 173 1.49 -0.85 7.63
C GLY A 173 2.03 -1.21 6.24
N VAL A 174 3.01 -0.45 5.73
CA VAL A 174 3.64 -0.75 4.42
C VAL A 174 4.30 -2.12 4.45
N TYR A 175 5.01 -2.43 5.54
CA TYR A 175 5.68 -3.71 5.72
C TYR A 175 4.70 -4.89 5.85
N SER A 176 3.62 -4.72 6.62
CA SER A 176 2.57 -5.72 6.82
C SER A 176 1.86 -6.06 5.51
N TRP A 177 1.41 -5.04 4.77
CA TRP A 177 0.72 -5.23 3.50
C TRP A 177 1.61 -5.79 2.39
N ALA A 178 2.95 -5.69 2.50
CA ALA A 178 3.89 -6.34 1.58
C ALA A 178 3.80 -7.88 1.62
N GLN A 179 3.26 -8.45 2.70
CA GLN A 179 3.24 -9.89 2.96
C GLN A 179 1.84 -10.51 2.82
N GLN A 180 0.83 -9.69 2.52
CA GLN A 180 -0.57 -10.11 2.44
C GLN A 180 -1.09 -10.02 1.02
N THR A 181 -2.11 -10.81 0.71
CA THR A 181 -2.85 -10.73 -0.56
C THR A 181 -3.81 -9.56 -0.52
N HIS A 182 -3.40 -8.42 -1.07
CA HIS A 182 -4.23 -7.23 -1.14
C HIS A 182 -3.73 -6.28 -2.24
N PRO A 183 -4.62 -5.58 -2.97
CA PRO A 183 -4.24 -4.70 -4.07
C PRO A 183 -3.47 -3.42 -3.65
N ASP A 184 -3.48 -3.07 -2.37
CA ASP A 184 -3.04 -1.74 -1.91
C ASP A 184 -1.53 -1.48 -2.12
N MET A 185 -0.68 -2.50 -1.99
CA MET A 185 0.75 -2.35 -2.24
C MET A 185 1.05 -2.10 -3.72
N LEU A 186 0.38 -2.83 -4.62
CA LEU A 186 0.49 -2.61 -6.06
C LEU A 186 -0.03 -1.22 -6.43
N GLN A 187 -1.15 -0.80 -5.85
CA GLN A 187 -1.67 0.55 -6.05
C GLN A 187 -0.67 1.62 -5.60
N ALA A 188 -0.07 1.48 -4.41
CA ALA A 188 0.89 2.45 -3.89
C ALA A 188 2.12 2.57 -4.80
N VAL A 189 2.59 1.46 -5.37
CA VAL A 189 3.64 1.45 -6.41
C VAL A 189 3.21 2.22 -7.65
N LEU A 190 2.03 1.92 -8.19
CA LEU A 190 1.56 2.54 -9.43
C LEU A 190 1.35 4.04 -9.25
N VAL A 191 0.78 4.48 -8.13
CA VAL A 191 0.69 5.90 -7.77
C VAL A 191 2.08 6.55 -7.71
N THR A 192 3.03 5.92 -7.02
CA THR A 192 4.40 6.46 -6.87
C THR A 192 5.14 6.47 -8.21
N ALA A 193 4.92 5.48 -9.06
CA ALA A 193 5.47 5.40 -10.40
C ALA A 193 4.90 6.50 -11.31
N ALA A 194 3.59 6.72 -11.29
CA ALA A 194 2.93 7.78 -12.03
C ALA A 194 3.48 9.16 -11.61
N ALA A 195 3.59 9.39 -10.30
CA ALA A 195 4.20 10.59 -9.73
C ALA A 195 5.67 10.76 -10.18
N TYR A 196 6.47 9.69 -10.13
CA TYR A 196 7.87 9.71 -10.58
C TYR A 196 8.01 10.06 -12.07
N VAL A 197 7.22 9.43 -12.93
CA VAL A 197 7.26 9.69 -14.39
C VAL A 197 6.85 11.14 -14.67
N ALA A 198 5.77 11.62 -14.06
CA ALA A 198 5.30 13.00 -14.20
C ALA A 198 6.34 14.02 -13.70
N CYS A 199 7.07 13.71 -12.63
CA CYS A 199 8.09 14.61 -12.08
C CYS A 199 9.39 14.60 -12.90
N ARG A 200 9.71 13.51 -13.59
CA ARG A 200 11.03 13.30 -14.21
C ARG A 200 11.29 14.25 -15.37
N ARG A 201 10.30 14.44 -16.25
CA ARG A 201 10.36 15.37 -17.39
C ARG A 201 8.96 15.89 -17.69
N HIS A 202 8.86 17.17 -18.05
CA HIS A 202 7.60 17.85 -18.35
C HIS A 202 7.37 17.91 -19.86
N ASN A 203 7.17 16.75 -20.48
CA ASN A 203 6.85 16.64 -21.90
C ASN A 203 5.69 15.67 -22.14
N LEU A 204 5.12 15.72 -23.35
CA LEU A 204 3.91 14.98 -23.71
C LEU A 204 4.04 13.46 -23.47
N ILE A 205 5.20 12.87 -23.82
CA ILE A 205 5.46 11.43 -23.64
C ILE A 205 5.39 11.03 -22.15
N HIS A 206 5.95 11.85 -21.26
CA HIS A 206 5.96 11.55 -19.84
C HIS A 206 4.58 11.73 -19.20
N VAL A 207 3.80 12.74 -19.60
CA VAL A 207 2.42 12.87 -19.10
C VAL A 207 1.52 11.75 -19.63
N ILE A 208 1.68 11.30 -20.88
CA ILE A 208 0.98 10.10 -21.38
C ILE A 208 1.37 8.89 -20.54
N GLY A 209 2.68 8.65 -20.35
CA GLY A 209 3.17 7.52 -19.55
C GLY A 209 2.68 7.56 -18.10
N ALA A 210 2.69 8.73 -17.46
CA ALA A 210 2.17 8.89 -16.09
C ALA A 210 0.66 8.66 -16.02
N THR A 211 -0.09 9.14 -17.01
CA THR A 211 -1.54 8.94 -17.13
C THR A 211 -1.90 7.46 -17.35
N LEU A 212 -1.15 6.74 -18.19
CA LEU A 212 -1.32 5.29 -18.37
C LEU A 212 -1.15 4.56 -17.04
N ILE A 213 -0.08 4.87 -16.29
CA ILE A 213 0.18 4.26 -14.99
C ILE A 213 -0.88 4.65 -13.95
N ALA A 214 -1.36 5.90 -13.96
CA ALA A 214 -2.46 6.32 -13.10
C ALA A 214 -3.76 5.54 -13.41
N GLY A 215 -4.03 5.26 -14.69
CA GLY A 215 -5.12 4.38 -15.13
C GLY A 215 -4.97 2.96 -14.56
N LEU A 216 -3.76 2.39 -14.57
CA LEU A 216 -3.48 1.09 -13.94
C LEU A 216 -3.66 1.15 -12.40
N ALA A 217 -3.27 2.26 -11.76
CA ALA A 217 -3.47 2.44 -10.32
C ALA A 217 -4.96 2.44 -9.97
N PHE A 218 -5.78 3.15 -10.75
CA PHE A 218 -7.24 3.15 -10.63
C PHE A 218 -7.84 1.76 -10.90
N SER A 219 -7.28 1.05 -11.87
CA SER A 219 -7.63 -0.34 -12.23
C SER A 219 -7.21 -1.38 -11.21
N THR A 220 -6.37 -1.01 -10.26
CA THR A 220 -6.01 -1.84 -9.10
C THR A 220 -6.97 -1.55 -7.95
N LYS A 221 -7.24 -0.27 -7.69
CA LYS A 221 -8.22 0.19 -6.69
C LYS A 221 -8.66 1.61 -7.00
N TYR A 222 -9.95 1.91 -6.81
CA TYR A 222 -10.54 3.16 -7.28
C TYR A 222 -10.01 4.44 -6.62
N THR A 223 -9.38 4.36 -5.45
CA THR A 223 -8.67 5.51 -4.86
C THR A 223 -7.50 6.00 -5.73
N GLY A 224 -7.06 5.22 -6.71
CA GLY A 224 -6.08 5.61 -7.72
C GLY A 224 -6.57 6.76 -8.61
N ILE A 225 -7.87 7.07 -8.62
CA ILE A 225 -8.41 8.24 -9.31
C ILE A 225 -7.80 9.56 -8.81
N PHE A 226 -7.41 9.61 -7.53
CA PHE A 226 -6.92 10.84 -6.93
C PHE A 226 -5.61 11.31 -7.54
N ILE A 227 -4.73 10.44 -8.05
CA ILE A 227 -3.45 10.86 -8.62
C ILE A 227 -3.59 11.42 -10.05
N PHE A 228 -4.67 11.08 -10.76
CA PHE A 228 -4.89 11.44 -12.16
C PHE A 228 -4.80 12.96 -12.45
N PRO A 229 -5.57 13.85 -11.78
CA PRO A 229 -5.49 15.27 -12.09
C PRO A 229 -4.09 15.85 -11.85
N PHE A 230 -3.35 15.30 -10.88
CA PHE A 230 -2.05 15.83 -10.47
C PHE A 230 -0.92 15.42 -11.40
N VAL A 231 -0.94 14.24 -12.03
CA VAL A 231 0.13 13.85 -12.96
C VAL A 231 0.17 14.70 -14.23
N VAL A 232 -0.93 15.38 -14.56
CA VAL A 232 -1.04 16.28 -15.72
C VAL A 232 -0.50 17.69 -15.40
N LEU A 233 -0.58 18.13 -14.13
CA LEU A 233 -0.23 19.50 -13.73
C LEU A 233 1.19 19.95 -14.08
N PRO A 234 2.27 19.16 -13.84
CA PRO A 234 3.63 19.63 -14.13
C PRO A 234 3.84 19.95 -15.61
N TYR A 235 3.21 19.17 -16.50
CA TYR A 235 3.25 19.41 -17.93
C TYR A 235 2.45 20.66 -18.30
N LEU A 236 1.22 20.82 -17.80
CA LEU A 236 0.41 22.02 -18.07
C LEU A 236 1.13 23.29 -17.60
N PHE A 237 1.72 23.28 -16.40
CA PHE A 237 2.51 24.41 -15.91
C PHE A 237 3.75 24.67 -16.77
N SER A 238 4.38 23.63 -17.33
CA SER A 238 5.48 23.82 -18.29
C SER A 238 5.05 24.40 -19.62
N GLU A 239 3.88 24.04 -20.13
CA GLU A 239 3.37 24.64 -21.36
C GLU A 239 2.95 26.09 -21.13
N ILE A 240 2.28 26.38 -20.01
CA ILE A 240 1.92 27.76 -19.61
C ILE A 240 3.16 28.65 -19.53
N GLU A 241 4.24 28.14 -18.92
CA GLU A 241 5.52 28.86 -18.86
C GLU A 241 6.11 29.14 -20.25
N ARG A 242 6.12 28.13 -21.13
CA ARG A 242 6.67 28.28 -22.50
C ARG A 242 5.89 29.30 -23.32
N GLU A 243 4.55 29.26 -23.27
CA GLU A 243 3.72 30.21 -24.00
C GLU A 243 3.86 31.63 -23.42
N HIS A 244 3.93 31.76 -22.09
CA HIS A 244 4.17 33.06 -21.45
C HIS A 244 5.53 33.65 -21.83
N GLN A 245 6.59 32.83 -21.89
CA GLN A 245 7.91 33.27 -22.34
C GLN A 245 7.93 33.67 -23.83
N LYS A 246 7.11 33.02 -24.67
CA LYS A 246 7.03 33.29 -26.11
C LYS A 246 6.21 34.54 -26.43
N ASN A 247 5.04 34.71 -25.79
CA ASN A 247 4.05 35.72 -26.17
C ASN A 247 3.92 36.87 -25.17
N GLY A 248 4.64 36.83 -24.04
CA GLY A 248 4.55 37.79 -22.93
C GLY A 248 3.24 37.75 -22.14
N THR A 249 2.17 37.17 -22.70
CA THR A 249 0.83 37.05 -22.10
C THR A 249 0.23 35.69 -22.44
N PHE A 250 -0.63 35.17 -21.56
CA PHE A 250 -1.36 33.93 -21.78
C PHE A 250 -2.69 34.24 -22.49
N GLN A 251 -2.89 33.70 -23.69
CA GLN A 251 -4.03 34.01 -24.54
C GLN A 251 -5.17 32.98 -24.40
N LEU A 252 -6.38 33.33 -24.85
CA LEU A 252 -7.54 32.41 -24.82
C LEU A 252 -7.28 31.11 -25.61
N LYS A 253 -6.53 31.18 -26.71
CA LYS A 253 -6.15 30.00 -27.52
C LYS A 253 -5.32 28.99 -26.72
N ASP A 254 -4.51 29.47 -25.78
CA ASP A 254 -3.67 28.62 -24.93
C ASP A 254 -4.53 27.80 -23.96
N TRP A 255 -5.64 28.36 -23.46
CA TRP A 255 -6.63 27.62 -22.68
C TRP A 255 -7.25 26.47 -23.48
N GLY A 256 -7.57 26.70 -24.75
CA GLY A 256 -8.08 25.65 -25.66
C GLY A 256 -7.08 24.50 -25.82
N LYS A 257 -5.79 24.81 -25.99
CA LYS A 257 -4.70 23.81 -26.04
C LYS A 257 -4.59 23.02 -24.73
N MET A 258 -4.65 23.70 -23.57
CA MET A 258 -4.61 23.03 -22.26
C MET A 258 -5.81 22.11 -22.04
N LEU A 259 -7.01 22.54 -22.42
CA LEU A 259 -8.23 21.74 -22.35
C LEU A 259 -8.13 20.50 -23.25
N TYR A 260 -7.64 20.64 -24.48
CA TYR A 260 -7.42 19.52 -25.40
C TYR A 260 -6.45 18.49 -24.81
N ILE A 261 -5.35 18.94 -24.20
CA ILE A 261 -4.40 18.06 -23.50
C ILE A 261 -5.10 17.32 -22.34
N ALA A 262 -5.86 18.04 -21.51
CA ALA A 262 -6.56 17.45 -20.36
C ALA A 262 -7.62 16.41 -20.79
N ILE A 263 -8.36 16.68 -21.86
CA ILE A 263 -9.31 15.73 -22.47
C ILE A 263 -8.55 14.51 -23.00
N GLY A 264 -7.46 14.73 -23.76
CA GLY A 264 -6.64 13.64 -24.27
C GLY A 264 -6.09 12.73 -23.16
N MET A 265 -5.62 13.30 -22.04
CA MET A 265 -5.19 12.52 -20.89
C MET A 265 -6.36 11.79 -20.22
N SER A 266 -7.54 12.41 -20.13
CA SER A 266 -8.75 11.73 -19.61
C SER A 266 -9.13 10.52 -20.46
N VAL A 267 -9.06 10.63 -21.78
CA VAL A 267 -9.30 9.50 -22.70
C VAL A 267 -8.27 8.40 -22.45
N VAL A 268 -6.97 8.71 -22.41
CA VAL A 268 -5.92 7.72 -22.13
C VAL A 268 -6.14 7.01 -20.79
N PHE A 269 -6.46 7.76 -19.73
CA PHE A 269 -6.73 7.21 -18.40
C PHE A 269 -7.92 6.23 -18.43
N VAL A 270 -9.05 6.67 -18.99
CA VAL A 270 -10.27 5.86 -19.09
C VAL A 270 -10.06 4.64 -19.99
N SER A 271 -9.35 4.77 -21.11
CA SER A 271 -9.04 3.65 -22.00
C SER A 271 -8.24 2.56 -21.28
N VAL A 272 -7.21 2.92 -20.52
CA VAL A 272 -6.47 1.92 -19.72
C VAL A 272 -7.40 1.22 -18.75
N TRP A 273 -8.22 1.99 -18.03
CA TRP A 273 -9.16 1.42 -17.06
C TRP A 273 -10.13 0.43 -17.68
N LEU A 274 -10.73 0.79 -18.83
CA LEU A 274 -11.65 -0.08 -19.55
C LEU A 274 -10.98 -1.32 -20.12
N ILE A 275 -9.75 -1.20 -20.63
CA ILE A 275 -8.97 -2.34 -21.16
C ILE A 275 -8.67 -3.35 -20.05
N THR A 276 -8.32 -2.89 -18.86
CA THR A 276 -7.99 -3.79 -17.73
C THR A 276 -9.21 -4.20 -16.90
N ASN A 277 -10.39 -3.60 -17.12
CA ASN A 277 -11.63 -3.90 -16.41
C ASN A 277 -12.83 -3.96 -17.38
N PRO A 278 -12.78 -4.80 -18.43
CA PRO A 278 -13.81 -4.80 -19.48
C PRO A 278 -15.21 -5.16 -18.94
N THR A 279 -15.27 -5.95 -17.86
CA THR A 279 -16.51 -6.38 -17.21
C THR A 279 -17.31 -5.23 -16.59
N VAL A 280 -16.68 -4.08 -16.34
CA VAL A 280 -17.37 -2.90 -15.78
C VAL A 280 -18.44 -2.38 -16.73
N LEU A 281 -18.22 -2.47 -18.05
CA LEU A 281 -19.22 -2.03 -19.03
C LEU A 281 -20.42 -2.97 -19.06
N GLN A 282 -20.17 -4.28 -19.01
CA GLN A 282 -21.21 -5.30 -19.04
C GLN A 282 -22.06 -5.27 -17.76
N ASN A 283 -21.44 -5.02 -16.61
CA ASN A 283 -22.07 -5.11 -15.28
C ASN A 283 -22.15 -3.75 -14.58
N SER A 284 -22.29 -2.66 -15.33
CA SER A 284 -22.26 -1.28 -14.82
C SER A 284 -23.23 -1.02 -13.65
N SER A 285 -24.41 -1.63 -13.68
CA SER A 285 -25.39 -1.49 -12.60
C SER A 285 -24.97 -2.17 -11.29
N GLU A 286 -24.24 -3.30 -11.36
CA GLU A 286 -23.68 -3.99 -10.21
C GLU A 286 -22.48 -3.22 -9.68
N VAL A 287 -21.60 -2.75 -10.56
CA VAL A 287 -20.45 -1.90 -10.22
C VAL A 287 -20.90 -0.66 -9.46
N LEU A 288 -21.94 0.04 -9.94
CA LEU A 288 -22.45 1.23 -9.27
C LEU A 288 -23.03 0.90 -7.88
N LYS A 289 -23.74 -0.22 -7.75
CA LYS A 289 -24.28 -0.68 -6.46
C LYS A 289 -23.15 -0.98 -5.47
N ASP A 290 -22.11 -1.67 -5.90
CA ASP A 290 -20.94 -1.98 -5.07
C ASP A 290 -20.19 -0.71 -4.66
N ILE A 291 -19.95 0.23 -5.58
CA ILE A 291 -19.30 1.51 -5.26
C ILE A 291 -20.12 2.30 -4.24
N LEU A 292 -21.45 2.35 -4.39
CA LEU A 292 -22.32 3.04 -3.45
C LEU A 292 -22.39 2.33 -2.09
N PHE A 293 -22.37 1.00 -2.09
CA PHE A 293 -22.27 0.20 -0.88
C PHE A 293 -20.98 0.50 -0.13
N GLU A 294 -19.84 0.44 -0.81
CA GLU A 294 -18.52 0.72 -0.22
C GLU A 294 -18.41 2.15 0.27
N LYS A 295 -18.89 3.14 -0.50
CA LYS A 295 -18.93 4.54 -0.06
C LYS A 295 -19.68 4.68 1.26
N ARG A 296 -20.86 4.04 1.38
CA ARG A 296 -21.63 4.06 2.63
C ARG A 296 -20.88 3.34 3.74
N HIS A 297 -20.34 2.16 3.45
CA HIS A 297 -19.58 1.34 4.38
C HIS A 297 -18.40 2.10 4.99
N VAL A 298 -17.53 2.70 4.16
CA VAL A 298 -16.37 3.46 4.66
C VAL A 298 -16.75 4.78 5.33
N SER A 299 -17.88 5.38 4.97
CA SER A 299 -18.41 6.58 5.62
C SER A 299 -19.10 6.31 6.96
N TRP A 300 -19.59 5.07 7.19
CA TRP A 300 -20.30 4.71 8.40
C TRP A 300 -19.41 3.94 9.39
N GLY A 301 -18.71 2.92 8.91
CA GLY A 301 -17.88 2.00 9.71
C GLY A 301 -18.41 0.56 9.73
N ASP A 302 -17.63 -0.32 10.36
CA ASP A 302 -17.89 -1.77 10.43
C ASP A 302 -18.96 -2.12 11.47
N GLY A 303 -20.24 -2.07 11.07
CA GLY A 303 -21.38 -2.46 11.91
C GLY A 303 -21.73 -1.50 13.05
N ARG A 304 -20.92 -0.46 13.28
CA ARG A 304 -21.21 0.66 14.17
C ARG A 304 -20.80 1.96 13.52
N ALA A 305 -21.49 3.04 13.87
CA ALA A 305 -21.10 4.37 13.44
C ALA A 305 -19.76 4.75 14.07
N GLU A 306 -18.73 4.93 13.26
CA GLU A 306 -17.44 5.46 13.70
C GLU A 306 -17.56 6.97 13.97
N PRO A 307 -16.82 7.54 14.93
CA PRO A 307 -16.88 8.97 15.23
C PRO A 307 -16.57 9.79 13.98
N LYS A 308 -17.27 10.91 13.74
CA LYS A 308 -17.05 11.79 12.58
C LYS A 308 -15.87 12.77 12.73
N ASN A 309 -15.04 12.62 13.75
CA ASN A 309 -13.94 13.55 14.01
C ASN A 309 -12.80 13.35 12.97
N PRO A 310 -12.52 14.34 12.09
CA PRO A 310 -11.49 14.22 11.07
C PRO A 310 -10.08 14.05 11.66
N LEU A 311 -9.82 14.61 12.85
CA LEU A 311 -8.50 14.60 13.49
C LEU A 311 -8.08 13.21 13.97
N LEU A 312 -9.02 12.26 14.08
CA LEU A 312 -8.69 10.88 14.42
C LEU A 312 -7.89 10.15 13.32
N TRP A 313 -7.77 10.71 12.12
CA TRP A 313 -6.79 10.21 11.15
C TRP A 313 -5.34 10.50 11.56
N LEU A 314 -5.11 11.55 12.35
CA LEU A 314 -3.78 11.87 12.86
C LEU A 314 -3.28 10.77 13.80
N SER A 315 -4.15 10.20 14.66
CA SER A 315 -3.75 9.11 15.56
C SER A 315 -3.30 7.87 14.79
N LEU A 316 -3.94 7.57 13.65
CA LEU A 316 -3.52 6.49 12.76
C LEU A 316 -2.14 6.78 12.15
N LEU A 317 -1.89 8.01 11.68
CA LEU A 317 -0.55 8.41 11.20
C LEU A 317 0.50 8.30 12.33
N PHE A 318 0.16 8.75 13.55
CA PHE A 318 1.03 8.61 14.73
C PHE A 318 1.34 7.15 15.07
N HIS A 319 0.36 6.26 14.93
CA HIS A 319 0.56 4.83 15.12
C HIS A 319 1.50 4.24 14.05
N GLN A 320 1.34 4.65 12.79
CA GLN A 320 2.15 4.15 11.68
C GLN A 320 3.62 4.63 11.71
N PHE A 321 3.87 5.88 12.11
CA PHE A 321 5.23 6.42 12.11
C PHE A 321 5.88 6.46 13.51
N GLY A 322 5.13 6.14 14.56
CA GLY A 322 5.51 6.43 15.94
C GLY A 322 5.61 7.94 16.22
N VAL A 323 5.86 8.31 17.47
CA VAL A 323 5.97 9.73 17.86
C VAL A 323 7.14 10.41 17.15
N ALA A 324 8.33 9.80 17.19
CA ALA A 324 9.54 10.38 16.59
C ALA A 324 9.44 10.52 15.06
N GLY A 325 8.96 9.48 14.37
CA GLY A 325 8.77 9.51 12.92
C GLY A 325 7.71 10.50 12.49
N SER A 326 6.60 10.61 13.24
CA SER A 326 5.55 11.60 12.96
C SER A 326 6.05 13.03 13.12
N MET A 327 6.80 13.32 14.20
CA MET A 327 7.39 14.65 14.41
C MET A 327 8.39 15.00 13.32
N LEU A 328 9.20 14.03 12.88
CA LEU A 328 10.13 14.19 11.76
C LEU A 328 9.41 14.55 10.46
N LEU A 329 8.33 13.84 10.12
CA LEU A 329 7.53 14.10 8.94
C LEU A 329 6.81 15.46 9.01
N LEU A 330 6.18 15.77 10.15
CA LEU A 330 5.47 17.04 10.35
C LEU A 330 6.43 18.23 10.24
N LEU A 331 7.60 18.16 10.88
CA LEU A 331 8.64 19.19 10.78
C LEU A 331 9.09 19.36 9.32
N GLY A 332 9.35 18.25 8.63
CA GLY A 332 9.74 18.26 7.23
C GLY A 332 8.71 18.92 6.32
N ILE A 333 7.44 18.49 6.41
CA ILE A 333 6.35 19.04 5.61
C ILE A 333 6.12 20.52 5.93
N ALA A 334 6.16 20.91 7.21
CA ALA A 334 6.01 22.30 7.63
C ALA A 334 7.12 23.19 7.05
N VAL A 335 8.38 22.74 7.10
CA VAL A 335 9.51 23.45 6.47
C VAL A 335 9.30 23.58 4.96
N LEU A 336 8.89 22.50 4.29
CA LEU A 336 8.64 22.52 2.85
C LEU A 336 7.56 23.56 2.48
N ILE A 337 6.44 23.56 3.19
CA ILE A 337 5.35 24.53 2.99
C ILE A 337 5.87 25.96 3.21
N GLY A 338 6.61 26.22 4.29
CA GLY A 338 7.20 27.52 4.56
C GLY A 338 8.15 28.01 3.46
N VAL A 339 8.97 27.10 2.90
CA VAL A 339 9.86 27.39 1.77
C VAL A 339 9.07 27.74 0.51
N LEU A 340 8.03 26.96 0.18
CA LEU A 340 7.17 27.20 -0.98
C LEU A 340 6.45 28.55 -0.86
N ILE A 341 5.83 28.83 0.29
CA ILE A 341 5.16 30.11 0.58
C ILE A 341 6.12 31.29 0.42
N LYS A 342 7.32 31.21 1.02
CA LYS A 342 8.34 32.26 0.91
C LYS A 342 8.78 32.51 -0.52
N LYS A 343 8.87 31.46 -1.36
CA LYS A 343 9.22 31.59 -2.78
C LYS A 343 8.09 32.26 -3.57
N THR A 344 6.83 31.88 -3.32
CA THR A 344 5.65 32.50 -3.92
C THR A 344 5.61 34.01 -3.65
N PHE A 345 5.81 34.43 -2.40
CA PHE A 345 5.80 35.85 -2.04
C PHE A 345 6.95 36.66 -2.64
N ARG A 346 8.12 36.05 -2.87
CA ARG A 346 9.29 36.75 -3.45
C ARG A 346 9.21 36.95 -4.97
N ARG A 347 8.02 36.79 -5.57
CA ARG A 347 7.77 36.83 -7.03
C ARG A 347 8.74 35.96 -7.85
N ARG A 348 9.43 35.01 -7.23
CA ARG A 348 10.08 33.93 -7.97
C ARG A 348 8.96 32.99 -8.36
N SER A 349 8.70 32.92 -9.65
CA SER A 349 7.66 32.08 -10.22
C SER A 349 7.83 30.64 -9.72
N LEU A 350 6.98 30.23 -8.78
CA LEU A 350 6.85 28.85 -8.30
C LEU A 350 6.60 27.88 -9.47
N PHE A 351 6.07 28.42 -10.58
CA PHE A 351 5.81 27.74 -11.83
C PHE A 351 7.02 27.65 -12.77
N CYS A 352 8.11 28.37 -12.51
CA CYS A 352 9.31 28.35 -13.37
C CYS A 352 10.31 27.26 -13.00
N ASP A 353 10.49 26.94 -11.71
CA ASP A 353 11.41 25.87 -11.32
C ASP A 353 10.72 24.50 -11.47
N PRO A 354 11.23 23.58 -12.31
CA PRO A 354 10.67 22.24 -12.46
C PRO A 354 10.53 21.48 -11.14
N VAL A 355 11.47 21.69 -10.20
CA VAL A 355 11.44 21.01 -8.89
C VAL A 355 10.31 21.54 -8.03
N GLU A 356 10.07 22.86 -8.02
CA GLU A 356 8.99 23.46 -7.21
C GLU A 356 7.61 23.09 -7.77
N ARG A 357 7.46 23.03 -9.10
CA ARG A 357 6.24 22.49 -9.75
C ARG A 357 5.94 21.06 -9.30
N ASN A 358 6.96 20.20 -9.28
CA ASN A 358 6.82 18.83 -8.81
C ASN A 358 6.42 18.77 -7.33
N LEU A 359 7.04 19.60 -6.48
CA LEU A 359 6.73 19.64 -5.05
C LEU A 359 5.30 20.14 -4.79
N LEU A 360 4.85 21.16 -5.53
CA LEU A 360 3.47 21.62 -5.48
C LEU A 360 2.50 20.50 -5.88
N MET A 361 2.76 19.81 -6.99
CA MET A 361 1.92 18.70 -7.46
C MET A 361 1.78 17.61 -6.40
N LEU A 362 2.89 17.16 -5.82
CA LEU A 362 2.90 16.12 -4.80
C LEU A 362 2.18 16.59 -3.52
N LEU A 363 2.38 17.85 -3.10
CA LEU A 363 1.69 18.43 -1.95
C LEU A 363 0.19 18.50 -2.18
N LEU A 364 -0.25 18.99 -3.34
CA LEU A 364 -1.67 19.06 -3.69
C LEU A 364 -2.32 17.67 -3.70
N TYR A 365 -1.66 16.68 -4.32
CA TYR A 365 -2.12 15.29 -4.29
C TYR A 365 -2.30 14.76 -2.85
N SER A 366 -1.26 14.90 -2.01
CA SER A 366 -1.31 14.44 -0.63
C SER A 366 -2.36 15.18 0.20
N SER A 367 -2.50 16.49 0.03
CA SER A 367 -3.50 17.30 0.73
C SER A 367 -4.93 16.93 0.31
N THR A 368 -5.18 16.72 -0.98
CA THR A 368 -6.50 16.29 -1.48
C THR A 368 -6.86 14.90 -0.97
N GLY A 369 -5.92 13.94 -1.03
CA GLY A 369 -6.13 12.60 -0.50
C GLY A 369 -6.41 12.60 1.00
N LEU A 370 -5.62 13.35 1.79
CA LEU A 370 -5.84 13.49 3.23
C LEU A 370 -7.17 14.17 3.56
N ALA A 371 -7.54 15.23 2.85
CA ALA A 371 -8.83 15.90 3.03
C ALA A 371 -9.99 14.94 2.74
N TYR A 372 -9.91 14.17 1.65
CA TYR A 372 -10.92 13.16 1.34
C TYR A 372 -11.06 12.15 2.49
N LEU A 373 -9.95 11.60 3.00
CA LEU A 373 -9.99 10.67 4.13
C LEU A 373 -10.61 11.33 5.38
N MET A 374 -10.17 12.53 5.73
CA MET A 374 -10.65 13.26 6.90
C MET A 374 -12.15 13.55 6.87
N PHE A 375 -12.71 13.87 5.70
CA PHE A 375 -14.11 14.31 5.59
C PHE A 375 -15.08 13.23 5.11
N GLN A 376 -14.61 12.22 4.36
CA GLN A 376 -15.49 11.23 3.73
C GLN A 376 -15.31 9.81 4.27
N VAL A 377 -14.15 9.49 4.86
CA VAL A 377 -13.83 8.13 5.32
C VAL A 377 -13.75 8.12 6.84
N ASN A 378 -14.77 7.56 7.49
CA ASN A 378 -14.81 7.40 8.94
C ASN A 378 -14.20 6.06 9.40
N LEU A 379 -14.16 5.06 8.51
CA LEU A 379 -13.49 3.78 8.75
C LEU A 379 -11.96 3.96 8.70
N ARG A 380 -11.32 4.02 9.86
CA ARG A 380 -9.88 4.33 10.01
C ARG A 380 -9.03 3.07 9.99
N GLN A 381 -8.82 2.54 8.80
CA GLN A 381 -7.87 1.46 8.56
C GLN A 381 -6.61 2.01 7.88
N ASP A 382 -5.44 1.50 8.27
CA ASP A 382 -4.13 1.86 7.72
C ASP A 382 -4.06 1.69 6.19
N ARG A 383 -4.72 0.67 5.67
CA ARG A 383 -4.77 0.36 4.23
C ARG A 383 -5.29 1.53 3.37
N TYR A 384 -6.17 2.38 3.91
CA TYR A 384 -6.70 3.54 3.17
C TYR A 384 -5.68 4.67 2.97
N ILE A 385 -4.66 4.81 3.84
CA ILE A 385 -3.61 5.83 3.68
C ILE A 385 -2.41 5.32 2.87
N LEU A 386 -2.37 4.04 2.51
CA LEU A 386 -1.16 3.40 1.96
C LEU A 386 -0.66 4.06 0.67
N HIS A 387 -1.57 4.49 -0.20
CA HIS A 387 -1.26 5.22 -1.44
C HIS A 387 -0.72 6.66 -1.23
N LEU A 388 -0.85 7.21 -0.02
CA LEU A 388 -0.34 8.55 0.35
C LEU A 388 1.01 8.47 1.08
N ILE A 389 1.24 7.41 1.86
CA ILE A 389 2.44 7.24 2.69
C ILE A 389 3.75 7.49 1.93
N PRO A 390 4.00 6.90 0.74
CA PRO A 390 5.25 7.10 0.01
C PRO A 390 5.50 8.57 -0.33
N ILE A 391 4.44 9.29 -0.75
CA ILE A 391 4.55 10.69 -1.14
C ILE A 391 4.71 11.60 0.09
N LEU A 392 3.98 11.33 1.19
CA LEU A 392 4.15 12.05 2.45
C LEU A 392 5.57 11.90 3.01
N VAL A 393 6.13 10.69 2.96
CA VAL A 393 7.51 10.41 3.38
C VAL A 393 8.50 11.18 2.50
N VAL A 394 8.34 11.15 1.17
CA VAL A 394 9.17 11.92 0.24
C VAL A 394 9.09 13.43 0.54
N LEU A 395 7.88 13.98 0.70
CA LEU A 395 7.68 15.41 0.98
C LEU A 395 8.33 15.84 2.30
N GLY A 396 8.10 15.08 3.37
CA GLY A 396 8.70 15.35 4.68
C GLY A 396 10.23 15.37 4.61
N PHE A 397 10.81 14.33 3.99
CA PHE A 397 12.26 14.28 3.83
C PHE A 397 12.79 15.40 2.93
N VAL A 398 12.15 15.71 1.78
CA VAL A 398 12.59 16.82 0.94
C VAL A 398 12.58 18.15 1.71
N GLY A 399 11.58 18.40 2.54
CA GLY A 399 11.54 19.58 3.40
C GLY A 399 12.70 19.65 4.41
N LEU A 400 13.01 18.53 5.08
CA LEU A 400 14.19 18.45 5.95
C LEU A 400 15.49 18.69 5.18
N TYR A 401 15.61 18.14 3.96
CA TYR A 401 16.76 18.40 3.10
C TYR A 401 16.91 19.88 2.77
N ARG A 402 15.82 20.58 2.46
CA ARG A 402 15.84 22.03 2.19
C ARG A 402 16.34 22.82 3.40
N CYS A 403 15.92 22.44 4.61
CA CYS A 403 16.42 23.04 5.86
C CYS A 403 17.96 22.98 5.94
N ILE A 404 18.53 21.81 5.64
CA ILE A 404 19.98 21.59 5.69
C ILE A 404 20.69 22.34 4.57
N HIS A 405 20.16 22.25 3.34
CA HIS A 405 20.81 22.77 2.15
C HIS A 405 20.84 24.30 2.12
N ASP A 406 19.75 24.93 2.57
CA ASP A 406 19.60 26.38 2.55
C ASP A 406 20.27 27.05 3.77
N SER A 407 20.63 26.28 4.80
CA SER A 407 21.42 26.74 5.94
C SER A 407 22.92 26.54 5.73
N ALA A 408 23.69 27.63 5.72
CA ALA A 408 25.15 27.60 5.55
C ALA A 408 25.87 26.76 6.62
N ILE A 409 25.32 26.73 7.85
CA ILE A 409 25.88 25.98 8.99
C ILE A 409 25.57 24.49 8.83
N LEU A 410 24.31 24.13 8.56
CA LEU A 410 23.89 22.74 8.47
C LEU A 410 24.46 22.05 7.23
N LYS A 411 24.65 22.79 6.13
CA LYS A 411 25.29 22.27 4.92
C LYS A 411 26.67 21.68 5.19
N LYS A 412 27.47 22.30 6.07
CA LYS A 412 28.78 21.78 6.50
C LYS A 412 28.67 20.52 7.38
N ARG A 413 27.51 20.30 8.01
CA ARG A 413 27.24 19.18 8.94
C ARG A 413 26.26 18.15 8.37
N LYS A 414 26.07 18.12 7.05
CA LYS A 414 25.09 17.25 6.39
C LYS A 414 25.27 15.75 6.71
N ASN A 415 26.52 15.28 6.78
CA ASN A 415 26.79 13.87 7.11
C ASN A 415 26.38 13.56 8.56
N LEU A 416 26.66 14.46 9.50
CA LEU A 416 26.21 14.33 10.89
C LEU A 416 24.68 14.30 10.98
N PHE A 417 23.99 15.14 10.21
CA PHE A 417 22.52 15.09 10.13
C PHE A 417 22.02 13.75 9.58
N SER A 418 22.70 13.20 8.56
CA SER A 418 22.34 11.89 8.00
C SER A 418 22.56 10.75 9.01
N VAL A 419 23.60 10.85 9.84
CA VAL A 419 23.81 9.93 10.98
C VAL A 419 22.70 10.09 12.01
N ALA A 420 22.32 11.32 12.36
CA ALA A 420 21.23 11.57 13.30
C ALA A 420 19.89 10.98 12.80
N LEU A 421 19.59 11.16 11.50
CA LEU A 421 18.47 10.49 10.86
C LEU A 421 18.57 8.97 10.97
N LEU A 422 19.74 8.38 10.68
CA LEU A 422 19.92 6.94 10.78
C LEU A 422 19.69 6.43 12.21
N VAL A 423 20.16 7.16 13.24
CA VAL A 423 19.94 6.81 14.65
C VAL A 423 18.44 6.79 15.01
N ILE A 424 17.65 7.69 14.43
CA ILE A 424 16.18 7.73 14.63
C ILE A 424 15.48 6.59 13.87
N ILE A 425 15.92 6.32 12.64
CA ILE A 425 15.23 5.39 11.73
C ILE A 425 15.58 3.93 12.03
N LEU A 426 16.85 3.63 12.37
CA LEU A 426 17.34 2.27 12.49
C LEU A 426 16.56 1.43 13.53
N PRO A 427 16.19 1.96 14.73
CA PRO A 427 15.37 1.23 15.70
C PRO A 427 13.96 0.88 15.20
N LEU A 428 13.43 1.60 14.20
CA LEU A 428 12.12 1.29 13.61
C LEU A 428 12.14 -0.01 12.81
N CYS A 429 13.30 -0.45 12.30
CA CYS A 429 13.43 -1.66 11.50
C CYS A 429 13.09 -2.93 12.33
N PRO A 430 13.77 -3.22 13.46
CA PRO A 430 13.42 -4.37 14.28
C PRO A 430 12.01 -4.26 14.87
N ALA A 431 11.57 -3.06 15.27
CA ALA A 431 10.20 -2.86 15.77
C ALA A 431 9.15 -3.23 14.70
N THR A 432 9.38 -2.85 13.44
CA THR A 432 8.51 -3.19 12.31
C THR A 432 8.47 -4.70 12.06
N ILE A 433 9.62 -5.38 12.08
CA ILE A 433 9.68 -6.85 11.96
C ILE A 433 8.93 -7.50 13.12
N GLN A 434 9.08 -6.99 14.34
CA GLN A 434 8.41 -7.49 15.54
C GLN A 434 6.89 -7.41 15.43
N THR A 435 6.32 -6.40 14.76
CA THR A 435 4.86 -6.34 14.52
C THR A 435 4.31 -7.51 13.70
N GLN A 436 5.18 -8.29 13.05
CA GLN A 436 4.81 -9.47 12.26
C GLN A 436 5.21 -10.78 12.91
N GLN A 437 5.62 -10.78 14.20
CA GLN A 437 5.93 -12.02 14.93
C GLN A 437 4.72 -12.96 14.99
N ASP A 438 3.51 -12.42 15.06
CA ASP A 438 2.28 -13.23 15.07
C ASP A 438 2.13 -14.09 13.79
N ALA A 439 2.79 -13.71 12.68
CA ALA A 439 2.78 -14.49 11.46
C ALA A 439 3.42 -15.88 11.64
N SER A 440 4.48 -16.02 12.45
CA SER A 440 5.08 -17.33 12.75
C SER A 440 4.26 -18.15 13.74
N HIS A 441 3.43 -17.50 14.58
CA HIS A 441 2.56 -18.15 15.55
C HIS A 441 1.16 -18.49 14.99
N LYS A 442 0.95 -18.33 13.68
CA LYS A 442 -0.34 -18.63 13.03
C LYS A 442 -0.85 -20.05 13.35
N TYR A 443 0.04 -21.04 13.46
CA TYR A 443 -0.35 -22.41 13.80
C TYR A 443 -0.80 -22.61 15.25
N GLU A 444 -0.39 -21.71 16.15
CA GLU A 444 -0.74 -21.76 17.57
C GLU A 444 -2.01 -20.95 17.88
N HIS A 445 -2.62 -20.36 16.83
CA HIS A 445 -3.77 -19.49 16.95
C HIS A 445 -4.97 -20.19 17.60
N GLN A 446 -5.69 -19.48 18.46
CA GLN A 446 -6.80 -20.03 19.24
C GLN A 446 -7.90 -20.66 18.37
N TYR A 447 -8.11 -20.13 17.15
CA TYR A 447 -9.07 -20.66 16.19
C TYR A 447 -8.70 -22.06 15.68
N LEU A 448 -7.41 -22.37 15.52
CA LEU A 448 -6.96 -23.72 15.15
C LEU A 448 -7.15 -24.68 16.32
N LYS A 449 -6.74 -24.26 17.53
CA LYS A 449 -6.92 -25.04 18.76
C LYS A 449 -8.38 -25.37 19.04
N ALA A 450 -9.29 -24.40 18.83
CA ALA A 450 -10.72 -24.60 18.96
C ALA A 450 -11.23 -25.66 17.98
N THR A 451 -10.79 -25.63 16.73
CA THR A 451 -11.19 -26.65 15.75
C THR A 451 -10.61 -28.03 16.06
N THR A 452 -9.38 -28.12 16.57
CA THR A 452 -8.83 -29.41 17.06
C THR A 452 -9.70 -29.98 18.17
N TRP A 453 -10.11 -29.15 19.13
CA TRP A 453 -11.04 -29.57 20.18
C TRP A 453 -12.39 -30.03 19.60
N ILE A 454 -12.93 -29.34 18.59
CA ILE A 454 -14.19 -29.74 17.93
C ILE A 454 -14.04 -31.10 17.25
N GLU A 455 -12.93 -31.35 16.54
CA GLU A 455 -12.68 -32.66 15.90
C GLU A 455 -12.63 -33.81 16.91
N GLU A 456 -12.13 -33.58 18.12
CA GLU A 456 -12.04 -34.58 19.17
C GLU A 456 -13.39 -34.90 19.82
N HIS A 457 -14.35 -33.96 19.77
CA HIS A 457 -15.60 -34.05 20.54
C HIS A 457 -16.86 -34.19 19.67
N TYR A 458 -16.77 -33.94 18.36
CA TYR A 458 -17.93 -33.96 17.45
C TYR A 458 -17.66 -34.83 16.21
N PRO A 459 -18.67 -35.60 15.74
CA PRO A 459 -18.56 -36.35 14.49
C PRO A 459 -18.25 -35.46 13.25
N PRO A 460 -17.55 -36.00 12.22
CA PRO A 460 -17.22 -35.30 10.96
C PRO A 460 -18.40 -34.70 10.18
N ASP A 461 -19.61 -35.21 10.39
CA ASP A 461 -20.87 -34.81 9.75
C ASP A 461 -21.69 -33.85 10.62
N THR A 462 -21.14 -33.37 11.74
CA THR A 462 -21.80 -32.36 12.58
C THR A 462 -22.06 -31.09 11.78
N HIS A 463 -23.32 -30.65 11.72
CA HIS A 463 -23.70 -29.38 11.10
C HIS A 463 -23.22 -28.21 11.95
N ILE A 464 -22.22 -27.51 11.46
CA ILE A 464 -21.57 -26.39 12.14
C ILE A 464 -21.92 -25.09 11.42
N LEU A 465 -22.45 -24.12 12.17
CA LEU A 465 -22.57 -22.74 11.74
C LEU A 465 -21.50 -21.90 12.43
N ALA A 466 -20.66 -21.22 11.67
CA ALA A 466 -19.52 -20.49 12.21
C ALA A 466 -19.48 -19.05 11.70
N ASP A 467 -19.05 -18.14 12.57
CA ASP A 467 -18.58 -16.84 12.15
C ASP A 467 -17.42 -16.99 11.14
N ASN A 468 -17.34 -16.06 10.19
CA ASN A 468 -16.14 -15.87 9.38
C ASN A 468 -14.88 -15.76 10.26
N TYR A 469 -13.70 -16.03 9.70
CA TYR A 469 -12.43 -16.20 10.43
C TYR A 469 -12.31 -17.48 11.30
N SER A 470 -13.33 -18.34 11.34
CA SER A 470 -13.22 -19.65 11.98
C SER A 470 -12.47 -20.65 11.09
N TYR A 471 -11.64 -21.50 11.68
CA TYR A 471 -10.93 -22.52 10.92
C TYR A 471 -11.84 -23.71 10.62
N ARG A 472 -12.03 -24.02 9.34
CA ARG A 472 -12.67 -25.26 8.90
C ARG A 472 -11.62 -26.33 8.62
N SER A 473 -11.60 -27.35 9.46
CA SER A 473 -10.83 -28.56 9.21
C SER A 473 -11.35 -29.32 7.98
N PRO A 474 -10.46 -29.95 7.19
CA PRO A 474 -10.86 -30.88 6.13
C PRO A 474 -11.73 -32.05 6.61
N ARG A 475 -11.66 -32.41 7.91
CA ARG A 475 -12.49 -33.48 8.49
C ARG A 475 -13.94 -33.07 8.71
N LEU A 476 -14.24 -31.78 8.80
CA LEU A 476 -15.59 -31.27 9.08
C LEU A 476 -16.31 -30.96 7.76
N SER A 477 -17.19 -31.87 7.37
CA SER A 477 -17.85 -31.87 6.06
C SER A 477 -19.02 -30.87 5.98
N GLN A 478 -19.75 -30.70 7.08
CA GLN A 478 -20.97 -29.88 7.18
C GLN A 478 -20.67 -28.56 7.90
N PHE A 479 -20.00 -27.62 7.22
CA PHE A 479 -19.53 -26.37 7.82
C PHE A 479 -19.98 -25.15 7.00
N MET A 480 -20.74 -24.25 7.63
CA MET A 480 -21.28 -23.04 7.00
C MET A 480 -20.69 -21.78 7.66
N TYR A 481 -20.25 -20.84 6.83
CA TYR A 481 -19.75 -19.54 7.29
C TYR A 481 -20.82 -18.44 7.18
N VAL A 482 -20.86 -17.56 8.18
CA VAL A 482 -21.72 -16.36 8.19
C VAL A 482 -20.97 -15.11 8.66
N TRP A 483 -21.40 -13.94 8.17
CA TRP A 483 -20.89 -12.63 8.59
C TRP A 483 -21.60 -12.14 9.86
N GLY A 484 -21.55 -12.96 10.90
CA GLY A 484 -22.37 -12.82 12.09
C GLY A 484 -23.49 -13.86 12.12
N VAL A 485 -23.66 -14.53 13.27
CA VAL A 485 -24.70 -15.50 13.56
C VAL A 485 -25.99 -14.74 13.89
N GLU A 486 -26.92 -14.75 12.95
CA GLU A 486 -28.24 -14.14 13.05
C GLU A 486 -29.33 -15.21 13.22
N PRO A 487 -30.51 -14.89 13.78
CA PRO A 487 -31.61 -15.85 13.94
C PRO A 487 -32.00 -16.55 12.64
N GLU A 488 -32.02 -15.82 11.52
CA GLU A 488 -32.35 -16.35 10.20
C GLU A 488 -31.33 -17.38 9.72
N ALA A 489 -30.04 -17.18 10.04
CA ALA A 489 -28.99 -18.15 9.73
C ALA A 489 -29.11 -19.41 10.59
N LEU A 490 -29.53 -19.27 11.84
CA LEU A 490 -29.80 -20.41 12.74
C LEU A 490 -31.01 -21.22 12.28
N GLU A 491 -32.09 -20.54 11.91
CA GLU A 491 -33.31 -21.17 11.39
C GLU A 491 -33.03 -21.90 10.07
N TYR A 492 -32.25 -21.28 9.17
CA TYR A 492 -31.88 -21.86 7.89
C TYR A 492 -30.93 -23.05 8.02
N ALA A 493 -29.85 -22.91 8.80
CA ALA A 493 -28.78 -23.91 8.87
C ALA A 493 -29.09 -25.05 9.85
N GLN A 494 -29.99 -24.83 10.82
CA GLN A 494 -30.31 -25.75 11.92
C GLN A 494 -29.06 -26.43 12.51
N PRO A 495 -28.04 -25.65 12.94
CA PRO A 495 -26.75 -26.21 13.30
C PRO A 495 -26.82 -26.98 14.62
N LYS A 496 -26.03 -28.05 14.72
CA LYS A 496 -25.78 -28.77 15.98
C LYS A 496 -24.71 -28.08 16.82
N LEU A 497 -23.81 -27.33 16.18
CA LEU A 497 -22.73 -26.59 16.83
C LEU A 497 -22.60 -25.19 16.22
N ILE A 498 -22.41 -24.19 17.08
CA ILE A 498 -22.25 -22.80 16.66
C ILE A 498 -20.87 -22.31 17.12
N ILE A 499 -20.09 -21.74 16.19
CA ILE A 499 -18.79 -21.12 16.49
C ILE A 499 -18.93 -19.61 16.37
N ILE A 500 -18.76 -18.91 17.49
CA ILE A 500 -18.82 -17.45 17.57
C ILE A 500 -17.42 -16.91 17.85
N ASN A 501 -16.99 -15.93 17.05
CA ASN A 501 -15.72 -15.25 17.25
C ASN A 501 -15.91 -13.92 18.01
N LYS A 502 -14.82 -13.36 18.54
CA LYS A 502 -14.84 -12.10 19.30
C LYS A 502 -15.13 -10.86 18.47
N THR A 503 -14.73 -10.90 17.21
CA THR A 503 -14.63 -9.72 16.33
C THR A 503 -15.89 -9.48 15.50
N LEU A 504 -16.73 -10.50 15.33
CA LEU A 504 -17.99 -10.51 14.57
C LEU A 504 -19.17 -10.67 15.53
N SER A 505 -19.73 -11.87 15.73
CA SER A 505 -20.93 -12.02 16.57
C SER A 505 -20.65 -11.68 18.02
N GLY A 506 -19.52 -12.14 18.55
CA GLY A 506 -19.11 -11.92 19.94
C GLY A 506 -18.96 -10.45 20.31
N ARG A 507 -18.77 -9.53 19.34
CA ARG A 507 -18.75 -8.08 19.62
C ARG A 507 -20.10 -7.56 20.14
N TRP A 508 -21.18 -8.26 19.81
CA TRP A 508 -22.55 -7.97 20.23
C TRP A 508 -23.02 -8.90 21.35
N SER A 509 -22.53 -10.14 21.37
CA SER A 509 -22.93 -11.16 22.35
C SER A 509 -22.18 -11.04 23.68
N TRP A 510 -20.90 -10.67 23.64
CA TRP A 510 -20.04 -10.63 24.82
C TRP A 510 -20.01 -9.26 25.46
N LYS A 511 -20.35 -9.25 26.75
CA LYS A 511 -20.26 -8.09 27.61
C LYS A 511 -18.83 -7.52 27.61
N LYS A 512 -18.67 -6.21 27.46
CA LYS A 512 -17.38 -5.55 27.76
C LYS A 512 -17.07 -5.74 29.25
N THR A 513 -15.84 -6.13 29.58
CA THR A 513 -15.36 -6.27 30.97
C THR A 513 -15.77 -5.04 31.79
N GLY A 514 -16.47 -5.24 32.90
CA GLY A 514 -16.95 -4.18 33.79
C GLY A 514 -18.32 -3.56 33.46
N THR A 515 -18.98 -3.93 32.36
CA THR A 515 -20.36 -3.45 32.07
C THR A 515 -21.42 -4.37 32.72
N LYS A 516 -22.68 -3.94 32.86
CA LYS A 516 -23.83 -4.81 33.22
C LYS A 516 -24.66 -5.10 31.95
N TYR A 517 -25.25 -6.29 31.84
CA TYR A 517 -26.23 -6.55 30.76
C TYR A 517 -27.46 -5.70 31.07
N HIS A 518 -27.56 -4.52 30.48
CA HIS A 518 -28.88 -3.95 30.27
C HIS A 518 -29.50 -4.71 29.12
N ARG A 519 -30.75 -5.16 29.27
CA ARG A 519 -31.55 -5.68 28.15
C ARG A 519 -31.43 -4.67 27.02
N MET A 520 -30.65 -4.99 25.99
CA MET A 520 -30.65 -4.18 24.78
C MET A 520 -32.08 -4.28 24.23
N PRO A 521 -32.78 -3.15 23.98
CA PRO A 521 -33.99 -3.23 23.21
C PRO A 521 -33.63 -3.89 21.88
N LEU A 522 -34.31 -5.00 21.57
CA LEU A 522 -34.33 -5.67 20.28
C LEU A 522 -34.86 -4.69 19.22
N CYS A 523 -34.05 -3.71 18.84
CA CYS A 523 -34.37 -2.69 17.84
C CYS A 523 -33.09 -2.04 17.33
N MET A 524 -32.26 -2.81 16.64
CA MET A 524 -31.62 -2.29 15.45
C MET A 524 -32.05 -3.19 14.30
N LYS A 525 -33.01 -2.72 13.51
CA LYS A 525 -33.15 -3.15 12.13
C LYS A 525 -31.85 -2.76 11.43
N ILE A 526 -30.85 -3.63 11.49
CA ILE A 526 -29.75 -3.62 10.53
C ILE A 526 -30.43 -3.62 9.16
N PRO A 527 -30.07 -2.73 8.22
CA PRO A 527 -30.61 -2.78 6.88
C PRO A 527 -30.45 -4.22 6.40
N ARG A 528 -31.55 -4.91 6.07
CA ARG A 528 -31.56 -6.32 5.62
C ARG A 528 -30.49 -6.48 4.55
N LEU A 529 -29.29 -6.88 4.95
CA LEU A 529 -28.26 -7.34 4.04
C LEU A 529 -28.82 -8.65 3.54
N SER A 530 -29.01 -8.76 2.24
CA SER A 530 -29.47 -9.98 1.58
C SER A 530 -28.39 -11.07 1.64
N SER A 531 -27.95 -11.44 2.84
CA SER A 531 -27.05 -12.55 3.11
C SER A 531 -27.60 -13.85 2.52
N LEU A 532 -28.93 -14.01 2.49
CA LEU A 532 -29.64 -15.10 1.80
C LEU A 532 -29.42 -15.13 0.27
N ARG A 533 -29.28 -13.99 -0.43
CA ARG A 533 -29.01 -13.99 -1.88
C ARG A 533 -27.59 -14.42 -2.23
N ILE A 534 -26.63 -14.20 -1.33
CA ILE A 534 -25.25 -14.68 -1.50
C ILE A 534 -25.20 -16.18 -1.24
N LEU A 535 -25.92 -16.68 -0.24
CA LEU A 535 -26.07 -18.12 0.03
C LEU A 535 -26.78 -18.87 -1.12
N GLU A 536 -27.79 -18.27 -1.76
CA GLU A 536 -28.42 -18.85 -2.96
C GLU A 536 -27.49 -18.91 -4.18
N LYS A 537 -26.61 -17.93 -4.36
CA LYS A 537 -25.64 -17.90 -5.49
C LYS A 537 -24.43 -18.83 -5.29
N MET A 538 -24.10 -19.22 -4.05
CA MET A 538 -22.97 -20.10 -3.74
C MET A 538 -23.32 -21.60 -3.74
N ARG A 539 -24.55 -22.00 -4.10
CA ARG A 539 -24.89 -23.42 -4.27
C ARG A 539 -24.07 -24.00 -5.43
N PRO A 540 -23.25 -25.05 -5.23
CA PRO A 540 -22.68 -25.79 -6.35
C PRO A 540 -23.82 -26.37 -7.20
N ALA A 541 -23.73 -26.22 -8.52
CA ALA A 541 -24.75 -26.66 -9.48
C ALA A 541 -25.02 -28.19 -9.50
N ASN A 542 -24.37 -28.97 -8.64
CA ASN A 542 -24.36 -30.44 -8.66
C ASN A 542 -25.38 -31.12 -7.71
N SER A 543 -26.35 -30.41 -7.14
CA SER A 543 -27.39 -31.06 -6.30
C SER A 543 -28.71 -31.35 -7.00
N ARG A 544 -28.81 -31.21 -8.33
CA ARG A 544 -29.92 -31.82 -9.09
C ARG A 544 -29.64 -33.30 -9.30
N SER A 545 -30.00 -34.10 -8.29
CA SER A 545 -30.25 -35.53 -8.45
C SER A 545 -31.19 -35.76 -9.64
N PRO A 546 -30.85 -36.63 -10.61
CA PRO A 546 -31.80 -37.07 -11.61
C PRO A 546 -32.81 -37.98 -10.90
N HIS A 547 -34.05 -37.49 -10.75
CA HIS A 547 -35.15 -38.37 -10.41
C HIS A 547 -35.21 -39.49 -11.43
N HIS A 548 -34.93 -40.71 -10.96
CA HIS A 548 -35.39 -41.94 -11.59
C HIS A 548 -36.90 -41.82 -11.85
N LYS A 549 -37.27 -41.77 -13.13
CA LYS A 549 -38.56 -42.28 -13.60
C LYS A 549 -38.31 -43.71 -14.05
N LEU A 550 -38.76 -44.67 -13.24
CA LEU A 550 -39.10 -46.02 -13.68
C LEU A 550 -40.57 -46.19 -13.30
N LEU A 551 -41.38 -46.48 -14.32
CA LEU A 551 -42.79 -46.89 -14.37
C LEU A 551 -43.69 -46.53 -13.18
#